data_AF-A0A4P8NWU5-F1
#
_entry.id   AF-A0A4P8NWU5-F1
#
_cell.length_a   1.000
_cell.length_b   1.000
_cell.length_c   1.000
_cell.angle_alpha   90.00
_cell.angle_beta   90.00
_cell.angle_gamma   90.00
#
_symmetry.space_group_name_H-M   'P 1'
#
loop_
_entity.id
_entity.type
_entity.pdbx_description
1 polymer ?
#
loop_
_entity_poly.entity_id
_entity_poly.type
_entity_poly.pdbx_seq_one_letter_code
_entity_poly.pdbx_strand_id
1 'polypeptide(L)'
;MPTTRGQSAGVRHLATDVKAPQRLDAKDLVHAYIVGLIEGDGFFMLTKNGKYIKYEFGIALNIRDVQLIYKLKEILGVGVIDFYPNRKMVYLRVRNKAHLKSIILPIFDKFPMLSNKQYDYLRFKQSLLENVILYEDLPEYTRPSVPLNTVEHIINQSYFSAWLVGFIEAEGCFSLYKPAAQNNYVGSFDIGQTEGRIILEAIRTYLAFTPQVYLKANSKLNIFGLPYKDCFAIKVSSRRAVENIVKFLNKAPVKLLGYKKLQYILWLKGLRGIPKYNNAFKIPSNY
;
A
#
# COMPACT_ATOMS: atom_id res chain seq x y z
N MET A 1 -6.46 -61.09 -46.26
CA MET A 1 -5.76 -60.99 -47.56
C MET A 1 -6.57 -60.04 -48.44
N PRO A 2 -6.07 -58.85 -48.82
CA PRO A 2 -4.80 -58.21 -48.43
C PRO A 2 -4.88 -57.72 -46.96
N THR A 3 -4.37 -56.59 -46.44
CA THR A 3 -3.77 -55.36 -46.99
C THR A 3 -2.81 -54.73 -45.95
N THR A 4 -1.82 -53.96 -46.39
CA THR A 4 -0.87 -53.25 -45.53
C THR A 4 -1.49 -51.99 -44.90
N ARG A 5 -1.14 -51.71 -43.62
CA ARG A 5 -1.51 -50.46 -42.94
C ARG A 5 -0.48 -49.37 -43.23
N GLY A 6 -0.89 -48.28 -43.86
CA GLY A 6 -0.13 -47.03 -43.85
C GLY A 6 -0.13 -46.39 -42.46
N GLN A 7 1.00 -45.84 -42.03
CA GLN A 7 1.05 -45.03 -40.81
C GLN A 7 0.55 -43.61 -41.11
N SER A 8 -0.37 -43.10 -40.29
CA SER A 8 -0.69 -41.67 -40.25
C SER A 8 0.04 -41.03 -39.07
N ALA A 9 0.74 -39.92 -39.33
CA ALA A 9 1.50 -39.22 -38.29
C ALA A 9 0.55 -38.53 -37.31
N GLY A 10 0.59 -38.95 -36.04
CA GLY A 10 -0.23 -38.37 -34.98
C GLY A 10 0.21 -36.95 -34.62
N VAL A 11 -0.43 -35.93 -35.21
CA VAL A 11 -0.26 -34.53 -34.80
C VAL A 11 -0.83 -34.35 -33.40
N ARG A 12 0.04 -34.47 -32.39
CA ARG A 12 -0.27 -34.07 -31.02
C ARG A 12 -0.42 -32.54 -30.97
N HIS A 13 -1.65 -32.06 -31.06
CA HIS A 13 -1.96 -30.70 -30.62
C HIS A 13 -1.72 -30.61 -29.11
N LEU A 14 -0.50 -30.18 -28.75
CA LEU A 14 -0.21 -29.63 -27.43
C LEU A 14 -0.99 -28.32 -27.32
N ALA A 15 -2.23 -28.42 -26.83
CA ALA A 15 -3.01 -27.27 -26.40
C ALA A 15 -2.30 -26.64 -25.19
N THR A 16 -1.38 -25.71 -25.46
CA THR A 16 -0.78 -24.87 -24.43
C THR A 16 -1.86 -23.93 -23.92
N ASP A 17 -2.51 -24.35 -22.83
CA ASP A 17 -3.61 -23.66 -22.15
C ASP A 17 -3.09 -22.41 -21.40
N VAL A 18 -2.47 -21.50 -22.16
CA VAL A 18 -2.03 -20.17 -21.74
C VAL A 18 -3.29 -19.34 -21.56
N LYS A 19 -3.95 -19.55 -20.41
CA LYS A 19 -5.07 -18.72 -19.97
C LYS A 19 -4.63 -17.26 -20.02
N ALA A 20 -5.19 -16.52 -20.97
CA ALA A 20 -4.94 -15.08 -21.08
C ALA A 20 -5.21 -14.42 -19.70
N PRO A 21 -4.34 -13.51 -19.24
CA PRO A 21 -4.44 -12.97 -17.88
C PRO A 21 -5.81 -12.33 -17.68
N GLN A 22 -6.63 -12.94 -16.82
CA GLN A 22 -7.97 -12.45 -16.51
C GLN A 22 -7.84 -11.02 -16.00
N ARG A 23 -8.55 -10.09 -16.65
CA ARG A 23 -8.62 -8.70 -16.21
C ARG A 23 -9.25 -8.70 -14.81
N LEU A 24 -8.50 -8.23 -13.82
CA LEU A 24 -8.99 -8.03 -12.46
C LEU A 24 -10.25 -7.15 -12.49
N ASP A 25 -11.27 -7.53 -11.73
CA ASP A 25 -12.48 -6.73 -11.57
C ASP A 25 -12.12 -5.35 -10.98
N ALA A 26 -12.86 -4.30 -11.35
CA ALA A 26 -12.79 -3.02 -10.67
C ALA A 26 -13.07 -3.19 -9.16
N LYS A 27 -13.96 -4.12 -8.78
CA LYS A 27 -14.23 -4.48 -7.37
C LYS A 27 -13.02 -5.13 -6.69
N ASP A 28 -12.24 -5.92 -7.42
CA ASP A 28 -11.01 -6.54 -6.91
C ASP A 28 -9.91 -5.50 -6.65
N LEU A 29 -9.76 -4.51 -7.52
CA LEU A 29 -8.71 -3.49 -7.37
C LEU A 29 -8.94 -2.56 -6.15
N VAL A 30 -10.16 -2.47 -5.63
CA VAL A 30 -10.43 -1.80 -4.33
C VAL A 30 -9.80 -2.58 -3.16
N HIS A 31 -9.75 -3.91 -3.22
CA HIS A 31 -9.04 -4.70 -2.20
C HIS A 31 -7.52 -4.47 -2.27
N ALA A 32 -6.94 -4.33 -3.47
CA ALA A 32 -5.53 -3.97 -3.62
C ALA A 32 -5.22 -2.57 -3.04
N TYR A 33 -6.12 -1.59 -3.21
CA TYR A 33 -6.04 -0.29 -2.52
C TYR A 33 -6.05 -0.46 -1.00
N ILE A 34 -6.93 -1.31 -0.45
CA ILE A 34 -6.98 -1.60 0.99
C ILE A 34 -5.65 -2.19 1.46
N VAL A 35 -5.05 -3.12 0.72
CA VAL A 35 -3.73 -3.70 1.07
C VAL A 35 -2.66 -2.60 1.14
N GLY A 36 -2.58 -1.70 0.16
CA GLY A 36 -1.61 -0.61 0.18
C GLY A 36 -1.81 0.39 1.34
N LEU A 37 -3.06 0.69 1.68
CA LEU A 37 -3.40 1.55 2.82
C LEU A 37 -3.09 0.88 4.17
N ILE A 38 -3.38 -0.42 4.30
CA ILE A 38 -2.97 -1.23 5.46
C ILE A 38 -1.45 -1.37 5.52
N GLU A 39 -0.76 -1.39 4.38
CA GLU A 39 0.69 -1.53 4.34
C GLU A 39 1.44 -0.30 4.89
N GLY A 40 0.87 0.90 4.74
CA GLY A 40 1.24 2.08 5.52
C GLY A 40 0.73 2.00 6.97
N ASP A 41 -0.41 2.63 7.24
CA ASP A 41 -0.96 2.90 8.59
C ASP A 41 -1.60 1.68 9.31
N GLY A 42 -1.81 0.56 8.61
CA GLY A 42 -2.44 -0.64 9.18
C GLY A 42 -1.51 -1.59 9.93
N PHE A 43 -2.05 -2.69 10.44
CA PHE A 43 -1.30 -3.72 11.18
C PHE A 43 -1.95 -5.11 11.15
N PHE A 44 -1.09 -6.13 11.29
CA PHE A 44 -1.44 -7.47 11.74
C PHE A 44 -0.73 -7.72 13.08
N MET A 45 -1.47 -8.08 14.12
CA MET A 45 -0.92 -8.26 15.47
C MET A 45 -1.37 -9.56 16.12
N LEU A 46 -0.39 -10.26 16.71
CA LEU A 46 -0.57 -11.34 17.68
C LEU A 46 -0.08 -10.79 19.02
N THR A 47 -0.96 -10.72 20.03
CA THR A 47 -0.66 -10.06 21.32
C THR A 47 -1.06 -10.92 22.51
N LYS A 48 -0.26 -10.89 23.58
CA LYS A 48 -0.55 -11.64 24.82
C LYS A 48 -1.81 -11.08 25.50
N ASN A 49 -2.69 -11.98 25.92
CA ASN A 49 -3.93 -11.69 26.62
C ASN A 49 -4.13 -12.72 27.75
N GLY A 50 -3.46 -12.50 28.89
CA GLY A 50 -3.31 -13.51 29.93
C GLY A 50 -2.44 -14.68 29.44
N LYS A 51 -2.98 -15.90 29.47
CA LYS A 51 -2.36 -17.09 28.86
C LYS A 51 -2.56 -17.17 27.34
N TYR A 52 -3.52 -16.43 26.77
CA TYR A 52 -3.97 -16.61 25.39
C TYR A 52 -3.39 -15.60 24.40
N ILE A 53 -3.47 -15.90 23.10
CA ILE A 53 -3.20 -14.96 22.01
C ILE A 53 -4.47 -14.23 21.59
N LYS A 54 -4.42 -12.89 21.56
CA LYS A 54 -5.39 -12.04 20.85
C LYS A 54 -4.87 -11.75 19.44
N TYR A 55 -5.63 -12.18 18.44
CA TYR A 55 -5.45 -11.87 17.02
C TYR A 55 -6.15 -10.55 16.70
N GLU A 56 -5.46 -9.63 16.06
CA GLU A 56 -6.01 -8.34 15.66
C GLU A 56 -5.45 -7.88 14.31
N PHE A 57 -6.30 -7.80 13.29
CA PHE A 57 -6.07 -6.98 12.09
C PHE A 57 -6.69 -5.61 12.33
N GLY A 58 -6.08 -4.55 11.82
CA GLY A 58 -6.70 -3.22 11.88
C GLY A 58 -5.89 -2.09 11.30
N ILE A 59 -6.40 -0.88 11.50
CA ILE A 59 -5.79 0.39 11.11
C ILE A 59 -6.19 1.48 12.11
N ALA A 60 -5.30 2.44 12.34
CA ALA A 60 -5.45 3.49 13.34
C ALA A 60 -5.17 4.86 12.70
N LEU A 61 -6.21 5.64 12.43
CA LEU A 61 -6.08 6.92 11.74
C LEU A 61 -6.47 8.10 12.64
N ASN A 62 -6.05 9.30 12.25
CA ASN A 62 -6.49 10.53 12.89
C ASN A 62 -8.00 10.74 12.67
N ILE A 63 -8.68 11.40 13.61
CA ILE A 63 -10.13 11.63 13.57
C ILE A 63 -10.62 12.35 12.29
N ARG A 64 -9.77 13.13 11.61
CA ARG A 64 -10.08 13.72 10.29
C ARG A 64 -10.40 12.67 9.20
N ASP A 65 -9.89 11.45 9.37
CA ASP A 65 -10.01 10.31 8.46
C ASP A 65 -11.13 9.33 8.90
N VAL A 66 -12.01 9.75 9.81
CA VAL A 66 -13.17 8.94 10.25
C VAL A 66 -14.04 8.45 9.08
N GLN A 67 -14.23 9.26 8.04
CA GLN A 67 -14.98 8.85 6.85
C GLN A 67 -14.27 7.74 6.05
N LEU A 68 -12.94 7.67 6.09
CA LEU A 68 -12.19 6.56 5.48
C LEU A 68 -12.38 5.28 6.30
N ILE A 69 -12.36 5.37 7.64
CA ILE A 69 -12.64 4.24 8.53
C ILE A 69 -14.03 3.63 8.29
N TYR A 70 -15.08 4.45 8.12
CA TYR A 70 -16.41 3.95 7.79
C TYR A 70 -16.46 3.27 6.40
N LYS A 71 -15.86 3.87 5.37
CA LYS A 71 -15.76 3.25 4.03
C LYS A 71 -15.01 1.91 4.06
N LEU A 72 -13.94 1.80 4.86
CA LEU A 72 -13.21 0.54 5.02
C LEU A 72 -14.07 -0.54 5.68
N LYS A 73 -14.85 -0.19 6.72
CA LYS A 73 -15.81 -1.11 7.34
C LYS A 73 -16.90 -1.55 6.35
N GLU A 74 -17.38 -0.64 5.52
CA GLU A 74 -18.39 -0.89 4.48
C GLU A 74 -17.85 -1.87 3.42
N ILE A 75 -16.68 -1.59 2.84
CA ILE A 75 -16.08 -2.43 1.79
C ILE A 75 -15.72 -3.83 2.32
N LEU A 76 -15.19 -3.92 3.55
CA LEU A 76 -14.85 -5.20 4.18
C LEU A 76 -16.08 -5.95 4.73
N GLY A 77 -17.23 -5.29 4.91
CA GLY A 77 -18.42 -5.82 5.57
C GLY A 77 -18.25 -6.18 7.06
N VAL A 78 -17.04 -6.08 7.62
CA VAL A 78 -16.68 -6.59 8.96
C VAL A 78 -15.83 -5.62 9.77
N GLY A 79 -15.78 -5.83 11.08
CA GLY A 79 -14.94 -5.10 12.02
C GLY A 79 -15.69 -4.12 12.92
N VAL A 80 -15.01 -3.70 13.99
CA VAL A 80 -15.50 -2.77 15.01
C VAL A 80 -14.75 -1.44 14.85
N ILE A 81 -15.46 -0.33 15.03
CA ILE A 81 -14.87 1.02 15.02
C ILE A 81 -14.73 1.50 16.47
N ASP A 82 -13.50 1.75 16.92
CA ASP A 82 -13.22 2.28 18.25
C ASP A 82 -12.75 3.74 18.16
N PHE A 83 -13.31 4.63 18.99
CA PHE A 83 -12.91 6.03 19.07
C PHE A 83 -12.05 6.31 20.30
N TYR A 84 -10.99 7.11 20.14
CA TYR A 84 -10.14 7.60 21.22
C TYR A 84 -10.03 9.13 21.16
N PRO A 85 -11.07 9.88 21.58
CA PRO A 85 -11.15 11.34 21.40
C PRO A 85 -9.94 12.09 21.98
N ASN A 86 -9.50 11.70 23.18
CA ASN A 86 -8.36 12.32 23.87
C ASN A 86 -7.04 12.20 23.10
N ARG A 87 -6.92 11.25 22.17
CA ARG A 87 -5.76 11.08 21.27
C ARG A 87 -6.04 11.59 19.85
N LYS A 88 -7.26 12.05 19.57
CA LYS A 88 -7.79 12.38 18.23
C LYS A 88 -7.60 11.23 17.24
N MET A 89 -7.77 9.99 17.69
CA MET A 89 -7.62 8.77 16.88
C MET A 89 -8.93 7.98 16.77
N VAL A 90 -9.08 7.27 15.66
CA VAL A 90 -10.16 6.34 15.35
C VAL A 90 -9.57 5.08 14.72
N TYR A 91 -10.07 3.91 15.14
CA TYR A 91 -9.56 2.61 14.73
C TYR A 91 -10.64 1.82 13.98
N LEU A 92 -10.24 1.01 13.00
CA LEU A 92 -11.02 -0.14 12.54
C LEU A 92 -10.27 -1.41 12.96
N ARG A 93 -10.96 -2.37 13.58
CA ARG A 93 -10.35 -3.62 14.07
C ARG A 93 -11.18 -4.84 13.72
N VAL A 94 -10.53 -5.92 13.30
CA VAL A 94 -11.12 -7.25 13.13
C VAL A 94 -10.40 -8.23 14.06
N ARG A 95 -11.15 -8.80 15.02
CA ARG A 95 -10.67 -9.77 16.03
C ARG A 95 -11.35 -11.14 15.93
N ASN A 96 -12.50 -11.22 15.26
CA ASN A 96 -13.25 -12.47 15.10
C ASN A 96 -12.45 -13.43 14.20
N LYS A 97 -12.03 -14.58 14.73
CA LYS A 97 -11.20 -15.57 14.01
C LYS A 97 -11.87 -16.06 12.71
N ALA A 98 -13.19 -16.17 12.65
CA ALA A 98 -13.89 -16.55 11.42
C ALA A 98 -13.82 -15.44 10.37
N HIS A 99 -14.15 -14.19 10.71
CA HIS A 99 -14.05 -13.05 9.78
C HIS A 99 -12.61 -12.80 9.30
N LEU A 100 -11.62 -13.02 10.16
CA LEU A 100 -10.21 -12.99 9.77
C LEU A 100 -9.93 -14.05 8.70
N LYS A 101 -10.35 -15.31 8.91
CA LYS A 101 -10.14 -16.41 7.95
C LYS A 101 -10.94 -16.27 6.65
N SER A 102 -12.19 -15.79 6.70
CA SER A 102 -13.09 -15.77 5.53
C SER A 102 -13.06 -14.48 4.71
N ILE A 103 -12.66 -13.35 5.30
CA ILE A 103 -12.64 -12.04 4.61
C ILE A 103 -11.21 -11.50 4.50
N ILE A 104 -10.44 -11.47 5.60
CA ILE A 104 -9.14 -10.79 5.61
C ILE A 104 -8.04 -11.63 4.93
N LEU A 105 -7.91 -12.93 5.25
CA LEU A 105 -6.88 -13.77 4.59
C LEU A 105 -7.05 -13.81 3.05
N PRO A 106 -8.25 -14.01 2.46
CA PRO A 106 -8.40 -14.04 1.01
C PRO A 106 -8.01 -12.74 0.30
N ILE A 107 -8.17 -11.58 0.95
CA ILE A 107 -7.76 -10.28 0.40
C ILE A 107 -6.22 -10.21 0.30
N PHE A 108 -5.51 -10.55 1.38
CA PHE A 108 -4.04 -10.45 1.45
C PHE A 108 -3.31 -11.65 0.82
N ASP A 109 -4.02 -12.75 0.55
CA ASP A 109 -3.55 -13.84 -0.30
C ASP A 109 -3.67 -13.49 -1.79
N LYS A 110 -4.78 -12.84 -2.20
CA LYS A 110 -4.98 -12.38 -3.59
C LYS A 110 -4.10 -11.18 -3.94
N PHE A 111 -3.82 -10.33 -2.95
CA PHE A 111 -2.98 -9.14 -3.06
C PHE A 111 -1.97 -9.10 -1.90
N PRO A 112 -0.81 -9.77 -2.04
CA PRO A 112 0.28 -9.68 -1.09
C PRO A 112 0.73 -8.25 -0.79
N MET A 113 1.20 -8.00 0.44
CA MET A 113 1.97 -6.79 0.74
C MET A 113 3.36 -6.86 0.06
N LEU A 114 3.87 -5.69 -0.34
CA LEU A 114 5.01 -5.59 -1.27
C LEU A 114 6.34 -5.32 -0.55
N SER A 115 6.29 -4.92 0.72
CA SER A 115 7.42 -4.78 1.64
C SER A 115 7.47 -5.94 2.64
N ASN A 116 8.49 -5.91 3.50
CA ASN A 116 8.71 -6.91 4.56
C ASN A 116 7.57 -6.98 5.59
N LYS A 117 6.61 -6.04 5.59
CA LYS A 117 5.37 -6.14 6.37
C LYS A 117 4.53 -7.38 5.99
N GLN A 118 4.75 -7.94 4.79
CA GLN A 118 4.22 -9.24 4.39
C GLN A 118 4.66 -10.39 5.31
N TYR A 119 5.83 -10.35 5.95
CA TYR A 119 6.22 -11.37 6.93
C TYR A 119 5.33 -11.33 8.18
N ASP A 120 4.86 -10.15 8.61
CA ASP A 120 3.92 -10.03 9.74
C ASP A 120 2.58 -10.68 9.38
N TYR A 121 2.11 -10.49 8.14
CA TYR A 121 0.92 -11.15 7.61
C TYR A 121 1.10 -12.67 7.52
N LEU A 122 2.24 -13.15 7.00
CA LEU A 122 2.50 -14.59 6.87
C LEU A 122 2.50 -15.29 8.24
N ARG A 123 3.15 -14.72 9.26
CA ARG A 123 3.08 -15.22 10.65
C ARG A 123 1.66 -15.19 11.19
N PHE A 124 0.95 -14.06 11.03
CA PHE A 124 -0.43 -13.91 11.50
C PHE A 124 -1.36 -14.95 10.86
N LYS A 125 -1.24 -15.15 9.55
CA LYS A 125 -1.96 -16.16 8.76
C LYS A 125 -1.65 -17.56 9.28
N GLN A 126 -0.37 -17.92 9.38
CA GLN A 126 0.07 -19.25 9.78
C GLN A 126 -0.52 -19.63 11.16
N SER A 127 -0.23 -18.83 12.20
CA SER A 127 -0.72 -19.11 13.55
C SER A 127 -2.26 -19.09 13.63
N LEU A 128 -2.96 -18.33 12.77
CA LEU A 128 -4.42 -18.32 12.72
C LEU A 128 -4.99 -19.59 12.09
N LEU A 129 -4.35 -20.12 11.03
CA LEU A 129 -4.75 -21.34 10.35
C LEU A 129 -4.45 -22.60 11.18
N GLU A 130 -3.29 -22.66 11.81
CA GLU A 130 -2.87 -23.67 12.79
C GLU A 130 -3.73 -23.64 14.08
N ASN A 131 -4.52 -22.58 14.27
CA ASN A 131 -5.39 -22.34 15.43
C ASN A 131 -4.65 -22.16 16.76
N VAL A 132 -3.44 -21.60 16.74
CA VAL A 132 -2.67 -21.32 17.97
C VAL A 132 -3.52 -20.49 18.95
N ILE A 133 -3.51 -20.89 20.23
CA ILE A 133 -4.39 -20.36 21.28
C ILE A 133 -3.59 -19.84 22.48
N LEU A 134 -2.60 -20.58 22.97
CA LEU A 134 -1.78 -20.15 24.10
C LEU A 134 -0.64 -19.27 23.59
N TYR A 135 -0.20 -18.32 24.42
CA TYR A 135 0.88 -17.42 24.06
C TYR A 135 2.26 -18.11 24.12
N GLU A 136 2.40 -19.17 24.90
CA GLU A 136 3.62 -19.98 25.00
C GLU A 136 3.86 -20.85 23.76
N ASP A 137 2.81 -21.22 23.03
CA ASP A 137 2.89 -21.91 21.74
C ASP A 137 3.43 -21.03 20.59
N LEU A 138 3.52 -19.71 20.80
CA LEU A 138 3.78 -18.74 19.73
C LEU A 138 5.30 -18.49 19.55
N PRO A 139 5.91 -18.86 18.41
CA PRO A 139 7.34 -18.66 18.20
C PRO A 139 7.75 -17.18 18.31
N GLU A 140 8.95 -16.94 18.82
CA GLU A 140 9.57 -15.61 18.77
C GLU A 140 9.65 -15.09 17.33
N TYR A 141 9.52 -13.77 17.18
CA TYR A 141 9.48 -13.15 15.87
C TYR A 141 10.02 -11.73 15.89
N THR A 142 11.04 -11.52 15.07
CA THR A 142 11.42 -10.20 14.58
C THR A 142 11.21 -10.20 13.07
N ARG A 143 10.57 -9.16 12.52
CA ARG A 143 10.38 -9.01 11.08
C ARG A 143 11.74 -9.02 10.37
N PRO A 144 11.97 -9.89 9.37
CA PRO A 144 13.21 -9.89 8.60
C PRO A 144 13.52 -8.53 7.97
N SER A 145 14.81 -8.16 7.96
CA SER A 145 15.33 -6.97 7.28
C SER A 145 15.67 -7.22 5.81
N VAL A 146 15.87 -8.48 5.41
CA VAL A 146 16.09 -8.90 4.02
C VAL A 146 14.86 -8.52 3.17
N PRO A 147 15.00 -7.76 2.07
CA PRO A 147 13.86 -7.40 1.22
C PRO A 147 13.17 -8.64 0.62
N LEU A 148 11.86 -8.77 0.83
CA LEU A 148 11.08 -9.88 0.26
C LEU A 148 11.02 -9.85 -1.27
N ASN A 149 10.97 -8.66 -1.87
CA ASN A 149 10.74 -8.44 -3.29
C ASN A 149 11.83 -7.57 -3.93
N THR A 150 12.04 -7.71 -5.25
CA THR A 150 12.89 -6.80 -6.04
C THR A 150 12.09 -5.62 -6.58
N VAL A 151 12.78 -4.55 -7.02
CA VAL A 151 12.16 -3.40 -7.71
C VAL A 151 11.32 -3.85 -8.91
N GLU A 152 11.87 -4.74 -9.73
CA GLU A 152 11.21 -5.29 -10.91
C GLU A 152 9.96 -6.10 -10.55
N HIS A 153 10.05 -6.98 -9.54
CA HIS A 153 8.90 -7.78 -9.10
C HIS A 153 7.75 -6.88 -8.63
N ILE A 154 8.04 -5.79 -7.92
CA ILE A 154 7.04 -4.84 -7.41
C ILE A 154 6.34 -4.10 -8.57
N ILE A 155 7.08 -3.51 -9.51
CA ILE A 155 6.47 -2.72 -10.60
C ILE A 155 5.67 -3.58 -11.59
N ASN A 156 6.00 -4.88 -11.70
CA ASN A 156 5.33 -5.84 -12.58
C ASN A 156 4.08 -6.48 -11.95
N GLN A 157 3.73 -6.19 -10.68
CA GLN A 157 2.46 -6.65 -10.12
C GLN A 157 1.27 -5.98 -10.82
N SER A 158 0.33 -6.78 -11.34
CA SER A 158 -0.86 -6.29 -12.05
C SER A 158 -1.73 -5.34 -11.22
N TYR A 159 -1.70 -5.47 -9.90
CA TYR A 159 -2.40 -4.64 -8.93
C TYR A 159 -1.58 -3.47 -8.37
N PHE A 160 -0.30 -3.32 -8.74
CA PHE A 160 0.59 -2.27 -8.18
C PHE A 160 0.01 -0.88 -8.31
N SER A 161 -0.62 -0.57 -9.46
CA SER A 161 -1.25 0.74 -9.70
C SER A 161 -2.42 1.06 -8.77
N ALA A 162 -3.11 0.05 -8.24
CA ALA A 162 -4.20 0.22 -7.28
C ALA A 162 -3.68 0.26 -5.84
N TRP A 163 -2.77 -0.67 -5.50
CA TRP A 163 -2.02 -0.69 -4.25
C TRP A 163 -1.33 0.66 -3.97
N LEU A 164 -0.70 1.26 -4.98
CA LEU A 164 0.03 2.51 -4.84
C LEU A 164 -0.88 3.70 -4.49
N VAL A 165 -2.14 3.71 -4.92
CA VAL A 165 -3.10 4.76 -4.49
C VAL A 165 -3.43 4.61 -3.00
N GLY A 166 -3.55 3.37 -2.51
CA GLY A 166 -3.74 3.08 -1.08
C GLY A 166 -2.52 3.47 -0.25
N PHE A 167 -1.33 3.12 -0.72
CA PHE A 167 -0.07 3.49 -0.07
C PHE A 167 0.17 5.02 -0.06
N ILE A 168 -0.32 5.74 -1.09
CA ILE A 168 -0.33 7.21 -1.13
C ILE A 168 -1.35 7.82 -0.15
N GLU A 169 -2.48 7.16 0.12
CA GLU A 169 -3.46 7.60 1.15
C GLU A 169 -2.86 7.56 2.56
N ALA A 170 -1.97 6.61 2.85
CA ALA A 170 -1.16 6.63 4.08
C ALA A 170 0.04 7.59 3.95
N GLU A 171 1.11 7.14 3.27
CA GLU A 171 2.47 7.68 3.35
C GLU A 171 2.74 8.88 2.41
N GLY A 172 1.91 9.08 1.40
CA GLY A 172 2.04 10.18 0.44
C GLY A 172 1.73 11.54 1.08
N CYS A 173 2.29 12.62 0.57
CA CYS A 173 2.01 13.97 1.06
C CYS A 173 2.07 14.99 -0.07
N PHE A 174 1.03 15.83 -0.16
CA PHE A 174 0.89 16.88 -1.18
C PHE A 174 1.02 18.24 -0.51
N SER A 175 2.11 18.96 -0.78
CA SER A 175 2.48 20.19 -0.08
C SER A 175 2.60 21.37 -1.03
N LEU A 176 2.16 22.54 -0.57
CA LEU A 176 2.41 23.85 -1.18
C LEU A 176 3.13 24.71 -0.14
N TYR A 177 4.30 25.25 -0.47
CA TYR A 177 5.09 26.07 0.43
C TYR A 177 5.93 27.09 -0.35
N LYS A 178 6.36 28.16 0.32
CA LYS A 178 7.32 29.13 -0.23
C LYS A 178 8.71 28.81 0.34
N PRO A 179 9.69 28.36 -0.47
CA PRO A 179 11.05 28.12 0.02
C PRO A 179 11.71 29.44 0.44
N ALA A 180 12.47 29.47 1.53
CA ALA A 180 13.13 30.69 2.01
C ALA A 180 14.02 31.36 0.93
N ALA A 181 14.67 30.56 0.08
CA ALA A 181 15.52 31.03 -1.02
C ALA A 181 14.75 31.34 -2.33
N GLN A 182 13.41 31.32 -2.36
CA GLN A 182 12.63 31.56 -3.59
C GLN A 182 11.39 32.41 -3.32
N ASN A 183 11.18 33.46 -4.11
CA ASN A 183 10.04 34.36 -3.90
C ASN A 183 8.67 33.73 -4.28
N ASN A 184 8.69 32.60 -5.00
CA ASN A 184 7.52 31.89 -5.53
C ASN A 184 7.15 30.64 -4.72
N TYR A 185 5.86 30.29 -4.73
CA TYR A 185 5.38 29.01 -4.18
C TYR A 185 5.84 27.81 -5.01
N VAL A 186 6.08 26.70 -4.32
CA VAL A 186 6.50 25.40 -4.86
C VAL A 186 5.50 24.34 -4.40
N GLY A 187 5.03 23.54 -5.35
CA GLY A 187 4.32 22.30 -5.07
C GLY A 187 5.30 21.13 -4.99
N SER A 188 5.23 20.35 -3.92
CA SER A 188 5.90 19.05 -3.84
C SER A 188 4.92 17.90 -3.61
N PHE A 189 5.31 16.73 -4.14
CA PHE A 189 4.86 15.45 -3.64
C PHE A 189 6.03 14.81 -2.86
N ASP A 190 5.72 14.24 -1.71
CA ASP A 190 6.65 13.56 -0.82
C ASP A 190 6.05 12.19 -0.47
N ILE A 191 6.89 11.16 -0.34
CA ILE A 191 6.49 9.85 0.20
C ILE A 191 7.69 9.19 0.88
N GLY A 192 7.46 8.34 1.89
CA GLY A 192 8.53 7.62 2.56
C GLY A 192 8.03 6.39 3.31
N GLN A 193 8.95 5.59 3.84
CA GLN A 193 8.62 4.37 4.58
C GLN A 193 9.83 3.92 5.42
N THR A 194 9.56 3.40 6.61
CA THR A 194 10.58 2.78 7.49
C THR A 194 11.04 1.45 6.90
N GLU A 195 12.36 1.26 6.76
CA GLU A 195 13.03 0.15 6.05
C GLU A 195 12.64 0.01 4.56
N GLY A 196 11.86 0.96 4.02
CA GLY A 196 11.21 0.86 2.72
C GLY A 196 12.04 1.26 1.50
N ARG A 197 13.37 1.08 1.50
CA ARG A 197 14.22 1.54 0.39
C ARG A 197 13.79 0.95 -0.96
N ILE A 198 13.60 -0.37 -1.03
CA ILE A 198 13.27 -1.08 -2.29
C ILE A 198 11.88 -0.68 -2.82
N ILE A 199 10.88 -0.57 -1.95
CA ILE A 199 9.53 -0.19 -2.36
C ILE A 199 9.45 1.27 -2.82
N LEU A 200 10.26 2.16 -2.24
CA LEU A 200 10.43 3.53 -2.73
C LEU A 200 11.18 3.58 -4.07
N GLU A 201 12.25 2.80 -4.27
CA GLU A 201 12.91 2.72 -5.59
C GLU A 201 11.96 2.20 -6.69
N ALA A 202 11.05 1.28 -6.36
CA ALA A 202 9.98 0.85 -7.27
C ALA A 202 8.98 1.98 -7.60
N ILE A 203 8.52 2.73 -6.60
CA ILE A 203 7.64 3.90 -6.79
C ILE A 203 8.34 4.98 -7.62
N ARG A 204 9.62 5.26 -7.32
CA ARG A 204 10.48 6.21 -8.05
C ARG A 204 10.61 5.82 -9.53
N THR A 205 10.90 4.55 -9.79
CA THR A 205 11.04 3.99 -11.15
C THR A 205 9.70 4.06 -11.91
N TYR A 206 8.62 3.56 -11.31
CA TYR A 206 7.29 3.51 -11.94
C TYR A 206 6.72 4.90 -12.26
N LEU A 207 6.92 5.89 -11.37
CA LEU A 207 6.50 7.27 -11.58
C LEU A 207 7.54 8.11 -12.35
N ALA A 208 8.62 7.49 -12.84
CA ALA A 208 9.73 8.12 -13.56
C ALA A 208 10.27 9.40 -12.87
N PHE A 209 10.47 9.31 -11.55
CA PHE A 209 11.05 10.37 -10.73
C PHE A 209 12.59 10.35 -10.80
N THR A 210 13.19 11.50 -11.10
CA THR A 210 14.66 11.61 -11.17
C THR A 210 15.38 11.74 -9.82
N PRO A 211 14.86 12.43 -8.77
CA PRO A 211 15.51 12.44 -7.47
C PRO A 211 15.65 11.04 -6.87
N GLN A 212 16.77 10.78 -6.20
CA GLN A 212 17.05 9.49 -5.58
C GLN A 212 16.24 9.27 -4.30
N VAL A 213 16.07 8.02 -3.88
CA VAL A 213 15.60 7.71 -2.53
C VAL A 213 16.69 8.13 -1.54
N TYR A 214 16.33 8.92 -0.52
CA TYR A 214 17.25 9.40 0.51
C TYR A 214 16.83 8.91 1.91
N LEU A 215 17.79 8.82 2.82
CA LEU A 215 17.54 8.54 4.22
C LEU A 215 17.08 9.82 4.92
N LYS A 216 15.91 9.82 5.56
CA LYS A 216 15.48 10.89 6.46
C LYS A 216 16.37 10.85 7.71
N ALA A 217 17.16 11.90 7.91
CA ALA A 217 17.96 12.06 9.12
C ALA A 217 17.07 12.04 10.37
N ASN A 218 17.35 11.12 11.30
CA ASN A 218 16.70 11.03 12.59
C ASN A 218 17.78 10.89 13.68
N SER A 219 18.06 11.97 14.38
CA SER A 219 19.03 12.02 15.49
C SER A 219 18.43 11.58 16.84
N LYS A 220 17.16 11.18 16.89
CA LYS A 220 16.52 10.73 18.12
C LYS A 220 16.85 9.26 18.39
N LEU A 221 17.09 8.95 19.65
CA LEU A 221 17.12 7.59 20.16
C LEU A 221 15.72 7.17 20.61
N ASN A 222 15.46 5.87 20.65
CA ASN A 222 14.28 5.29 21.25
C ASN A 222 14.41 5.23 22.79
N ILE A 223 13.37 4.74 23.49
CA ILE A 223 13.33 4.69 24.97
C ILE A 223 14.42 3.81 25.61
N PHE A 224 15.16 3.02 24.82
CA PHE A 224 16.26 2.18 25.27
C PHE A 224 17.64 2.73 24.87
N GLY A 225 17.72 3.98 24.38
CA GLY A 225 18.98 4.59 23.94
C GLY A 225 19.50 4.07 22.59
N LEU A 226 18.72 3.26 21.87
CA LEU A 226 19.09 2.73 20.55
C LEU A 226 18.54 3.63 19.42
N PRO A 227 19.21 3.70 18.25
CA PRO A 227 18.67 4.44 17.11
C PRO A 227 17.34 3.84 16.63
N TYR A 228 16.49 4.67 16.02
CA TYR A 228 15.33 4.18 15.28
C TYR A 228 15.77 3.51 13.97
N LYS A 229 14.97 2.54 13.50
CA LYS A 229 15.10 1.95 12.16
C LYS A 229 15.11 3.03 11.07
N ASP A 230 15.93 2.82 10.05
CA ASP A 230 16.08 3.73 8.91
C ASP A 230 14.74 4.10 8.27
N CYS A 231 14.49 5.40 8.07
CA CYS A 231 13.30 5.88 7.37
C CYS A 231 13.70 6.48 6.02
N PHE A 232 13.30 5.84 4.93
CA PHE A 232 13.63 6.30 3.58
C PHE A 232 12.53 7.22 3.03
N ALA A 233 12.87 8.07 2.06
CA ALA A 233 11.92 8.99 1.43
C ALA A 233 12.31 9.41 0.01
N ILE A 234 11.33 9.95 -0.71
CA ILE A 234 11.49 10.66 -1.98
C ILE A 234 10.72 11.98 -1.85
N LYS A 235 11.31 13.07 -2.34
CA LYS A 235 10.66 14.38 -2.50
C LYS A 235 10.82 14.86 -3.93
N VAL A 236 9.71 15.24 -4.57
CA VAL A 236 9.71 15.76 -5.94
C VAL A 236 8.96 17.07 -6.05
N SER A 237 9.53 18.03 -6.78
CA SER A 237 8.92 19.35 -7.04
C SER A 237 9.25 19.92 -8.43
N SER A 238 9.84 19.11 -9.32
CA SER A 238 10.08 19.47 -10.72
C SER A 238 8.76 19.41 -11.53
N ARG A 239 8.71 20.14 -12.66
CA ARG A 239 7.52 20.18 -13.53
C ARG A 239 7.06 18.77 -13.93
N ARG A 240 7.99 17.98 -14.50
CA ARG A 240 7.77 16.60 -14.96
C ARG A 240 7.34 15.65 -13.85
N ALA A 241 7.93 15.73 -12.65
CA ALA A 241 7.56 14.82 -11.57
C ALA A 241 6.18 15.15 -10.97
N VAL A 242 5.83 16.44 -10.85
CA VAL A 242 4.48 16.89 -10.46
C VAL A 242 3.44 16.52 -11.53
N GLU A 243 3.79 16.63 -12.82
CA GLU A 243 2.94 16.14 -13.90
C GLU A 243 2.73 14.62 -13.84
N ASN A 244 3.78 13.84 -13.60
CA ASN A 244 3.71 12.38 -13.53
C ASN A 244 2.78 11.88 -12.41
N ILE A 245 2.90 12.41 -11.18
CA ILE A 245 2.02 11.99 -10.07
C ILE A 245 0.55 12.38 -10.33
N VAL A 246 0.30 13.54 -10.96
CA VAL A 246 -1.06 13.96 -11.34
C VAL A 246 -1.63 13.08 -12.46
N LYS A 247 -0.83 12.77 -13.50
CA LYS A 247 -1.23 11.84 -14.56
C LYS A 247 -1.52 10.44 -14.02
N PHE A 248 -0.70 9.94 -13.09
CA PHE A 248 -0.90 8.66 -12.43
C PHE A 248 -2.23 8.65 -11.66
N LEU A 249 -2.43 9.52 -10.68
CA LEU A 249 -3.65 9.50 -9.85
C LEU A 249 -4.92 9.73 -10.68
N ASN A 250 -4.87 10.58 -11.71
CA ASN A 250 -6.00 10.80 -12.60
C ASN A 250 -6.37 9.53 -13.39
N LYS A 251 -5.38 8.75 -13.86
CA LYS A 251 -5.58 7.52 -14.64
C LYS A 251 -5.68 6.23 -13.81
N ALA A 252 -5.31 6.25 -12.53
CA ALA A 252 -5.32 5.06 -11.67
C ALA A 252 -6.73 4.45 -11.57
N PRO A 253 -6.84 3.10 -11.48
CA PRO A 253 -8.12 2.37 -11.52
C PRO A 253 -9.00 2.59 -10.28
N VAL A 254 -8.41 3.17 -9.22
CA VAL A 254 -9.03 3.52 -7.95
C VAL A 254 -8.66 4.96 -7.59
N LYS A 255 -9.35 5.55 -6.60
CA LYS A 255 -9.14 6.94 -6.17
C LYS A 255 -8.85 7.00 -4.67
N LEU A 256 -8.20 8.07 -4.24
CA LEU A 256 -8.09 8.42 -2.82
C LEU A 256 -9.50 8.61 -2.24
N LEU A 257 -9.73 8.18 -1.00
CA LEU A 257 -11.03 8.09 -0.34
C LEU A 257 -11.11 8.87 0.98
N GLY A 258 -9.98 9.21 1.61
CA GLY A 258 -9.89 9.91 2.90
C GLY A 258 -9.41 11.36 2.79
N TYR A 259 -8.74 11.84 3.84
CA TYR A 259 -8.18 13.19 3.89
C TYR A 259 -7.12 13.42 2.80
N LYS A 260 -6.47 12.37 2.27
CA LYS A 260 -5.53 12.54 1.16
C LYS A 260 -6.23 13.03 -0.11
N LYS A 261 -7.48 12.63 -0.36
CA LYS A 261 -8.27 13.17 -1.48
C LYS A 261 -8.47 14.68 -1.34
N LEU A 262 -8.80 15.16 -0.13
CA LEU A 262 -8.94 16.60 0.14
C LEU A 262 -7.60 17.33 -0.01
N GLN A 263 -6.52 16.79 0.58
CA GLN A 263 -5.18 17.36 0.46
C GLN A 263 -4.75 17.47 -1.02
N TYR A 264 -4.98 16.42 -1.81
CA TYR A 264 -4.67 16.39 -3.24
C TYR A 264 -5.52 17.38 -4.06
N ILE A 265 -6.83 17.49 -3.81
CA ILE A 265 -7.70 18.46 -4.51
C ILE A 265 -7.28 19.91 -4.20
N LEU A 266 -6.96 20.23 -2.94
CA LEU A 266 -6.45 21.54 -2.54
C LEU A 266 -5.07 21.82 -3.17
N TRP A 267 -4.21 20.80 -3.27
CA TRP A 267 -2.93 20.88 -3.96
C TRP A 267 -3.09 21.17 -5.46
N LEU A 268 -3.98 20.45 -6.16
CA LEU A 268 -4.33 20.73 -7.56
C LEU A 268 -4.84 22.17 -7.74
N LYS A 269 -5.71 22.66 -6.83
CA LYS A 269 -6.21 24.04 -6.86
C LYS A 269 -5.07 25.06 -6.75
N GLY A 270 -4.13 24.85 -5.84
CA GLY A 270 -2.98 25.75 -5.66
C GLY A 270 -1.94 25.66 -6.78
N LEU A 271 -1.71 24.48 -7.37
CA LEU A 271 -0.81 24.32 -8.52
C LEU A 271 -1.24 25.16 -9.74
N ARG A 272 -2.55 25.34 -9.96
CA ARG A 272 -3.09 26.22 -11.02
C ARG A 272 -2.71 27.69 -10.82
N GLY A 273 -2.55 28.13 -9.57
CA GLY A 273 -2.08 29.47 -9.21
C GLY A 273 -0.57 29.68 -9.36
N ILE A 274 0.19 28.66 -9.78
CA ILE A 274 1.65 28.74 -9.90
C ILE A 274 2.06 28.53 -11.36
N PRO A 275 2.49 29.59 -12.10
CA PRO A 275 2.81 29.52 -13.52
C PRO A 275 3.85 28.44 -13.89
N LYS A 276 4.75 28.11 -12.96
CA LYS A 276 5.73 27.01 -13.11
C LYS A 276 5.06 25.68 -13.48
N TYR A 277 3.86 25.38 -12.97
CA TYR A 277 3.16 24.11 -13.20
C TYR A 277 1.96 24.29 -14.12
N ASN A 278 1.17 25.35 -13.92
CA ASN A 278 -0.04 25.62 -14.73
C ASN A 278 0.27 25.76 -16.23
N ASN A 279 1.42 26.34 -16.58
CA ASN A 279 1.83 26.52 -17.98
C ASN A 279 2.59 25.29 -18.54
N ALA A 280 2.83 24.26 -17.72
CA ALA A 280 3.62 23.08 -18.10
C ALA A 280 2.74 21.89 -18.53
N PHE A 281 1.56 21.72 -17.93
CA PHE A 281 0.61 20.66 -18.29
C PHE A 281 -0.81 21.01 -17.86
N LYS A 282 -1.81 20.38 -18.50
CA LYS A 282 -3.23 20.57 -18.15
C LYS A 282 -3.55 19.90 -16.81
N ILE A 283 -3.55 20.68 -15.73
CA ILE A 283 -3.96 20.24 -14.40
C ILE A 283 -5.46 19.87 -14.42
N PRO A 284 -5.87 18.63 -14.06
CA PRO A 284 -7.27 18.22 -14.09
C PRO A 284 -8.17 19.10 -13.20
N SER A 285 -9.39 19.39 -13.66
CA SER A 285 -10.39 20.15 -12.89
C SER A 285 -11.00 19.32 -11.76
N ASN A 286 -11.33 18.06 -12.07
CA ASN A 286 -12.12 17.13 -11.25
C ASN A 286 -11.27 15.91 -10.84
N TYR A 287 -11.59 15.27 -9.71
CA TYR A 287 -10.92 14.06 -9.19
C TYR A 287 -11.84 13.30 -8.22
#